data_AF-A0A661YUA7-F1
#
_entry.id   AF-A0A661YUA7-F1
#
_cell.length_a   1.000
_cell.length_b   1.000
_cell.length_c   1.000
_cell.angle_alpha   90.00
_cell.angle_beta   90.00
_cell.angle_gamma   90.00
#
_symmetry.space_group_name_H-M   'P 1'
#
loop_
_entity.id
_entity.type
_entity.pdbx_description
1 polymer ?
#
loop_
_entity_poly.entity_id
_entity_poly.type
_entity_poly.pdbx_seq_one_letter_code
_entity_poly.pdbx_strand_id
1 'polypeptide(L)'
;MRKQLIILMMMAFPAIIMAQTAIDCIDPKYEHVDDSCEFVLVDYRDSIKVWENCCLESYTQSPPPGEVSAPGDKLEVTLTAIDCQGNVASISFPVFVLDTIPPKFYCDDDGDVGKPPVEEIRRRVIVLTDPNVDPNKESDDKMSLVRLMLYSNEFDIEGIVATCSHNLYARYTEPIYDAIDAFEQALPNLKNHAGNWPTADYLRSVTALGPASYGTMFALNEEPISDGGRLIVNALMVDDPRPLWVTIWGDGAVIVQALEYIKATQGEQAALDASLKLRVLDNAGQDDSGAWLKAAYHYPYTFYVRWVRGGMAMDSISDTPTGISWFPYCGECAKGDVSYVSDYWVEKNIQPKGPLGAEYPDRRYLKEGDSPTMLYLIPNGLNDPEHPHMGSWGGSFTREPQPGVRSIRHPLGRADEFTESEFDPYYMDEFVEITWNGYTSHYASIFRYWEFFQNDFLARINWTMTPNYLQANHPPRPFIGLDGSRDIVYMDVQPGSQVQLSAAASTDPDDFEIHFNWEYYGYAGTYPGDVIINGESANSSTINIPPDASGYEIHIVLAVTDIGSPPLRRYRRVILTVA
;
A
#
# COMPACT_ATOMS: atom_id res chain seq x y z
N MET A 1 -61.36 -40.88 -35.71
CA MET A 1 -61.06 -42.01 -36.61
C MET A 1 -60.14 -41.53 -37.72
N ARG A 2 -59.01 -42.25 -37.89
CA ARG A 2 -58.26 -42.50 -39.13
C ARG A 2 -57.79 -41.30 -39.97
N LYS A 3 -56.49 -40.96 -39.86
CA LYS A 3 -55.38 -41.48 -40.69
C LYS A 3 -55.34 -40.80 -42.07
N GLN A 4 -54.42 -39.86 -42.22
CA GLN A 4 -53.77 -39.62 -43.51
C GLN A 4 -52.30 -39.99 -43.39
N LEU A 5 -51.92 -40.92 -44.26
CA LEU A 5 -50.60 -41.40 -44.55
C LEU A 5 -50.27 -40.81 -45.92
N ILE A 6 -49.24 -39.97 -46.04
CA ILE A 6 -48.59 -39.68 -47.32
C ILE A 6 -47.09 -39.86 -47.12
N ILE A 7 -46.56 -40.74 -47.95
CA ILE A 7 -45.17 -41.20 -48.02
C ILE A 7 -44.39 -40.27 -48.95
N LEU A 8 -43.28 -39.75 -48.40
CA LEU A 8 -41.93 -39.62 -48.98
C LEU A 8 -41.77 -39.23 -50.46
N MET A 9 -41.20 -38.04 -50.68
CA MET A 9 -40.25 -37.82 -51.77
C MET A 9 -39.04 -37.10 -51.17
N MET A 10 -37.99 -37.88 -50.88
CA MET A 10 -36.69 -37.39 -50.44
C MET A 10 -36.04 -36.61 -51.59
N MET A 11 -35.89 -35.30 -51.44
CA MET A 11 -34.85 -34.53 -52.12
C MET A 11 -33.76 -34.26 -51.10
N ALA A 12 -32.61 -34.91 -51.28
CA ALA A 12 -31.40 -34.62 -50.53
C ALA A 12 -30.90 -33.23 -50.93
N PHE A 13 -31.04 -32.26 -50.04
CA PHE A 13 -30.20 -31.07 -50.06
C PHE A 13 -28.87 -31.44 -49.40
N PRO A 14 -27.71 -31.14 -49.99
CA PRO A 14 -26.46 -31.24 -49.27
C PRO A 14 -26.48 -30.20 -48.16
N ALA A 15 -26.45 -30.65 -46.90
CA ALA A 15 -26.14 -29.79 -45.78
C ALA A 15 -24.69 -29.34 -45.97
N ILE A 16 -24.50 -28.07 -46.37
CA ILE A 16 -23.23 -27.38 -46.18
C ILE A 16 -23.12 -27.19 -44.66
N ILE A 17 -22.40 -28.11 -44.01
CA ILE A 17 -21.94 -27.91 -42.64
C ILE A 17 -20.88 -26.82 -42.74
N MET A 18 -21.25 -25.57 -42.44
CA MET A 18 -20.26 -24.55 -42.11
C MET A 18 -19.68 -24.95 -40.76
N ALA A 19 -18.42 -25.39 -40.76
CA ALA A 19 -17.63 -25.54 -39.55
C ALA A 19 -17.37 -24.13 -39.01
N GLN A 20 -18.07 -23.77 -37.93
CA GLN A 20 -17.83 -22.52 -37.24
C GLN A 20 -16.71 -22.77 -36.21
N THR A 21 -15.55 -22.22 -36.47
CA THR A 21 -14.42 -22.14 -35.54
C THR A 21 -14.80 -21.21 -34.39
N ALA A 22 -15.06 -21.78 -33.22
CA ALA A 22 -15.24 -21.02 -31.99
C ALA A 22 -13.87 -20.88 -31.32
N ILE A 23 -13.41 -19.63 -31.14
CA ILE A 23 -12.25 -19.30 -30.33
C ILE A 23 -12.80 -18.70 -29.02
N ASP A 24 -12.38 -19.26 -27.87
CA ASP A 24 -12.72 -18.74 -26.55
C ASP A 24 -12.02 -17.40 -26.30
N CYS A 25 -12.66 -16.51 -25.54
CA CYS A 25 -12.10 -15.20 -25.22
C CYS A 25 -10.81 -15.37 -24.39
N ILE A 26 -9.74 -14.66 -24.76
CA ILE A 26 -8.49 -14.61 -24.00
C ILE A 26 -8.45 -13.30 -23.19
N ASP A 27 -8.06 -13.41 -21.93
CA ASP A 27 -7.84 -12.24 -21.09
C ASP A 27 -6.63 -11.43 -21.57
N PRO A 28 -6.63 -10.10 -21.37
CA PRO A 28 -5.44 -9.26 -21.56
C PRO A 28 -4.19 -9.86 -20.91
N LYS A 29 -3.03 -9.59 -21.52
CA LYS A 29 -1.71 -10.00 -20.98
C LYS A 29 -0.96 -8.80 -20.44
N TYR A 30 -0.21 -9.02 -19.37
CA TYR A 30 0.70 -8.03 -18.79
C TYR A 30 2.07 -8.64 -18.82
N GLU A 31 2.98 -7.92 -19.44
CA GLU A 31 4.35 -8.34 -19.59
C GLU A 31 5.24 -7.21 -19.11
N HIS A 32 6.42 -7.55 -18.62
CA HIS A 32 7.34 -6.60 -18.02
C HIS A 32 8.51 -6.34 -18.96
N VAL A 33 9.01 -5.11 -18.98
CA VAL A 33 10.29 -4.83 -19.63
C VAL A 33 11.45 -5.48 -18.88
N ASP A 34 12.54 -5.74 -19.59
CA ASP A 34 13.79 -6.19 -19.02
C ASP A 34 14.67 -5.03 -18.50
N ASP A 35 15.86 -5.35 -18.01
CA ASP A 35 16.83 -4.36 -17.48
C ASP A 35 17.26 -3.29 -18.52
N SER A 36 16.95 -3.49 -19.81
CA SER A 36 17.19 -2.51 -20.88
C SER A 36 15.96 -1.64 -21.19
N CYS A 37 14.89 -1.74 -20.39
CA CYS A 37 13.59 -1.10 -20.62
C CYS A 37 12.95 -1.51 -21.96
N GLU A 38 13.17 -2.76 -22.39
CA GLU A 38 12.56 -3.31 -23.60
C GLU A 38 11.73 -4.55 -23.25
N PHE A 39 10.59 -4.72 -23.92
CA PHE A 39 9.83 -5.97 -23.91
C PHE A 39 9.86 -6.62 -25.29
N VAL A 40 10.18 -7.91 -25.34
CA VAL A 40 10.17 -8.71 -26.57
C VAL A 40 8.90 -9.56 -26.62
N LEU A 41 8.03 -9.29 -27.58
CA LEU A 41 6.74 -9.96 -27.74
C LEU A 41 6.92 -11.47 -27.90
N VAL A 42 6.29 -12.23 -27.00
CA VAL A 42 6.33 -13.70 -27.01
C VAL A 42 5.30 -14.29 -27.98
N ASP A 43 5.39 -15.60 -28.20
CA ASP A 43 4.44 -16.33 -29.04
C ASP A 43 3.25 -16.84 -28.21
N TYR A 44 2.09 -16.23 -28.42
CA TYR A 44 0.85 -16.59 -27.73
C TYR A 44 0.03 -17.67 -28.44
N ARG A 45 0.52 -18.23 -29.56
CA ARG A 45 -0.24 -19.26 -30.29
C ARG A 45 -0.55 -20.49 -29.42
N ASP A 46 0.38 -20.89 -28.56
CA ASP A 46 0.17 -22.01 -27.63
C ASP A 46 -0.77 -21.68 -26.45
N SER A 47 -1.10 -20.40 -26.24
CA SER A 47 -2.00 -19.95 -25.19
C SER A 47 -3.48 -20.21 -25.49
N ILE A 48 -3.82 -20.52 -26.75
CA ILE A 48 -5.19 -20.82 -27.18
C ILE A 48 -5.22 -22.12 -27.97
N LYS A 49 -6.08 -23.04 -27.55
CA LYS A 49 -6.36 -24.27 -28.30
C LYS A 49 -7.33 -23.96 -29.44
N VAL A 50 -6.84 -24.04 -30.67
CA VAL A 50 -7.70 -24.00 -31.86
C VAL A 50 -8.41 -25.35 -31.98
N TRP A 51 -9.75 -25.34 -31.87
CA TRP A 51 -10.57 -26.53 -32.11
C TRP A 51 -11.03 -26.54 -33.57
N GLU A 52 -10.66 -27.61 -34.28
CA GLU A 52 -11.00 -27.81 -35.69
C GLU A 52 -11.46 -29.26 -35.92
N ASN A 53 -12.35 -29.47 -36.87
CA ASN A 53 -13.02 -30.76 -37.13
C ASN A 53 -12.60 -31.43 -38.45
N CYS A 54 -11.62 -30.87 -39.17
CA CYS A 54 -11.21 -31.28 -40.52
C CYS A 54 -9.68 -31.24 -40.70
N CYS A 55 -9.08 -30.09 -41.04
CA CYS A 55 -7.63 -29.83 -40.96
C CYS A 55 -7.28 -28.32 -40.88
N LEU A 56 -6.25 -27.96 -40.11
CA LEU A 56 -5.69 -26.59 -39.98
C LEU A 56 -4.59 -26.34 -41.04
N GLU A 57 -4.74 -25.29 -41.86
CA GLU A 57 -3.76 -24.89 -42.88
C GLU A 57 -2.70 -23.93 -42.33
N SER A 58 -3.11 -22.91 -41.55
CA SER A 58 -2.16 -21.99 -40.93
C SER A 58 -2.68 -21.42 -39.61
N TYR A 59 -1.74 -21.06 -38.73
CA TYR A 59 -2.02 -20.40 -37.46
C TYR A 59 -0.91 -19.38 -37.15
N THR A 60 -1.29 -18.10 -37.17
CA THR A 60 -0.38 -16.96 -37.20
C THR A 60 -0.72 -15.94 -36.11
N GLN A 61 0.29 -15.18 -35.69
CA GLN A 61 0.17 -14.07 -34.74
C GLN A 61 0.62 -12.78 -35.43
N SER A 62 -0.07 -11.68 -35.15
CA SER A 62 0.34 -10.32 -35.53
C SER A 62 0.13 -9.38 -34.34
N PRO A 63 1.13 -8.63 -33.86
CA PRO A 63 2.50 -8.56 -34.38
C PRO A 63 3.30 -9.87 -34.17
N PRO A 64 4.30 -10.18 -35.02
CA PRO A 64 5.03 -11.43 -34.93
C PRO A 64 5.83 -11.53 -33.62
N PRO A 65 6.03 -12.74 -33.06
CA PRO A 65 6.92 -12.93 -31.92
C PRO A 65 8.33 -12.38 -32.23
N GLY A 66 8.94 -11.71 -31.27
CA GLY A 66 10.23 -11.02 -31.42
C GLY A 66 10.14 -9.53 -31.72
N GLU A 67 8.94 -8.96 -31.84
CA GLU A 67 8.75 -7.51 -31.91
C GLU A 67 9.09 -6.84 -30.58
N VAL A 68 9.82 -5.74 -30.61
CA VAL A 68 10.26 -5.00 -29.42
C VAL A 68 9.31 -3.84 -29.15
N SER A 69 8.92 -3.67 -27.88
CA SER A 69 8.02 -2.63 -27.41
C SER A 69 8.61 -1.93 -26.19
N ALA A 70 8.22 -0.68 -25.98
CA ALA A 70 8.64 0.16 -24.86
C ALA A 70 7.63 0.08 -23.69
N PRO A 71 8.04 0.50 -22.47
CA PRO A 71 7.13 0.68 -21.35
C PRO A 71 5.94 1.57 -21.69
N GLY A 72 4.76 1.18 -21.23
CA GLY A 72 3.50 1.91 -21.46
C GLY A 72 2.82 1.62 -22.80
N ASP A 73 3.46 0.84 -23.67
CA ASP A 73 2.83 0.43 -24.93
C ASP A 73 1.68 -0.55 -24.68
N LYS A 74 0.66 -0.42 -25.53
CA LYS A 74 -0.45 -1.37 -25.65
C LYS A 74 -0.38 -2.03 -27.02
N LEU A 75 0.07 -3.28 -27.06
CA LEU A 75 0.13 -4.07 -28.29
C LEU A 75 -1.18 -4.83 -28.49
N GLU A 76 -1.82 -4.66 -29.64
CA GLU A 76 -3.03 -5.41 -29.97
C GLU A 76 -2.65 -6.69 -30.74
N VAL A 77 -2.52 -7.78 -30.00
CA VAL A 77 -2.11 -9.08 -30.57
C VAL A 77 -3.32 -9.78 -31.16
N THR A 78 -3.23 -10.12 -32.44
CA THR A 78 -4.25 -10.86 -33.18
C THR A 78 -3.73 -12.23 -33.59
N LEU A 79 -4.42 -13.28 -33.14
CA LEU A 79 -4.19 -14.66 -33.57
C LEU A 79 -5.17 -14.99 -34.69
N THR A 80 -4.66 -15.53 -35.80
CA THR A 80 -5.47 -15.89 -36.99
C THR A 80 -5.23 -17.35 -37.37
N ALA A 81 -6.30 -18.14 -37.40
CA ALA A 81 -6.32 -19.53 -37.86
C ALA A 81 -7.06 -19.63 -39.21
N ILE A 82 -6.50 -20.40 -40.15
CA ILE A 82 -7.10 -20.67 -41.46
C ILE A 82 -7.18 -22.18 -41.65
N ASP A 83 -8.36 -22.69 -42.00
CA ASP A 83 -8.55 -24.11 -42.33
C ASP A 83 -8.23 -24.42 -43.80
N CYS A 84 -8.13 -25.72 -44.14
CA CYS A 84 -7.84 -26.18 -45.51
C CYS A 84 -8.93 -25.84 -46.55
N GLN A 85 -10.04 -25.23 -46.14
CA GLN A 85 -11.11 -24.74 -47.01
C GLN A 85 -11.07 -23.22 -47.16
N GLY A 86 -10.11 -22.54 -46.51
CA GLY A 86 -9.94 -21.09 -46.51
C GLY A 86 -10.84 -20.35 -45.54
N ASN A 87 -11.50 -21.03 -44.59
CA ASN A 87 -12.27 -20.35 -43.54
C ASN A 87 -11.30 -19.74 -42.52
N VAL A 88 -11.56 -18.49 -42.13
CA VAL A 88 -10.70 -17.71 -41.24
C VAL A 88 -11.37 -17.46 -39.90
N ALA A 89 -10.63 -17.67 -38.82
CA ALA A 89 -11.00 -17.30 -37.46
C ALA A 89 -9.91 -16.41 -36.85
N SER A 90 -10.30 -15.30 -36.24
CA SER A 90 -9.36 -14.42 -35.56
C SER A 90 -9.86 -14.01 -34.18
N ILE A 91 -8.93 -13.85 -33.25
CA ILE A 91 -9.16 -13.24 -31.93
C ILE A 91 -8.07 -12.19 -31.68
N SER A 92 -8.45 -11.08 -31.06
CA SER A 92 -7.53 -10.02 -30.67
C SER A 92 -7.59 -9.78 -29.17
N PHE A 93 -6.44 -9.51 -28.56
CA PHE A 93 -6.33 -9.15 -27.15
C PHE A 93 -5.17 -8.18 -26.93
N PRO A 94 -5.28 -7.29 -25.93
CA PRO A 94 -4.21 -6.37 -25.62
C PRO A 94 -3.12 -7.05 -24.76
N VAL A 95 -1.87 -6.75 -25.08
CA VAL A 95 -0.69 -6.96 -24.24
C VAL A 95 -0.25 -5.58 -23.75
N PHE A 96 -0.21 -5.39 -22.43
CA PHE A 96 0.27 -4.18 -21.79
C PHE A 96 1.70 -4.38 -21.32
N VAL A 97 2.59 -3.47 -21.69
CA VAL A 97 4.00 -3.51 -21.32
C VAL A 97 4.22 -2.60 -20.11
N LEU A 98 4.54 -3.19 -18.96
CA LEU A 98 4.72 -2.50 -17.70
C LEU A 98 6.22 -2.31 -17.40
N ASP A 99 6.56 -1.13 -16.89
CA ASP A 99 7.85 -0.90 -16.23
C ASP A 99 7.65 -0.86 -14.72
N THR A 100 8.26 -1.83 -14.06
CA THR A 100 8.27 -2.00 -12.61
C THR A 100 9.70 -1.96 -12.06
N ILE A 101 10.69 -1.59 -12.87
CA ILE A 101 12.10 -1.59 -12.48
C ILE A 101 12.43 -0.19 -11.93
N PRO A 102 12.70 -0.05 -10.63
CA PRO A 102 13.09 1.24 -10.08
C PRO A 102 14.47 1.67 -10.60
N PRO A 103 14.68 2.96 -10.91
CA PRO A 103 15.98 3.45 -11.34
C PRO A 103 17.03 3.23 -10.24
N LYS A 104 18.16 2.62 -10.60
CA LYS A 104 19.28 2.38 -9.69
C LYS A 104 20.31 3.50 -9.81
N PHE A 105 20.70 4.10 -8.69
CA PHE A 105 21.88 4.97 -8.63
C PHE A 105 23.13 4.11 -8.49
N TYR A 106 24.05 4.23 -9.45
CA TYR A 106 25.42 3.73 -9.29
C TYR A 106 26.32 4.92 -8.91
N CYS A 107 26.86 4.89 -7.70
CA CYS A 107 28.00 5.74 -7.38
C CYS A 107 29.25 4.97 -7.78
N ASP A 108 29.96 5.43 -8.80
CA ASP A 108 31.34 5.01 -9.02
C ASP A 108 32.16 5.42 -7.78
N ASP A 109 32.87 4.44 -7.21
CA ASP A 109 33.80 4.65 -6.10
C ASP A 109 34.90 5.62 -6.54
N ASP A 110 34.81 6.87 -6.10
CA ASP A 110 35.95 7.77 -6.00
C ASP A 110 35.78 8.78 -4.85
N GLY A 111 36.53 8.54 -3.78
CA GLY A 111 37.23 9.56 -2.98
C GLY A 111 36.43 10.72 -2.36
N ASP A 112 36.08 10.54 -1.08
CA ASP A 112 36.01 11.56 -0.01
C ASP A 112 35.92 13.05 -0.43
N VAL A 113 34.68 13.53 -0.54
CA VAL A 113 34.29 14.89 -0.15
C VAL A 113 32.89 14.76 0.42
N GLY A 114 32.73 15.17 1.70
CA GLY A 114 31.49 15.05 2.46
C GLY A 114 30.25 15.28 1.62
N LYS A 115 29.55 14.19 1.30
CA LYS A 115 28.24 14.25 0.65
C LYS A 115 27.31 15.03 1.58
N PRO A 116 26.59 16.05 1.09
CA PRO A 116 25.48 16.61 1.85
C PRO A 116 24.51 15.47 2.22
N PRO A 117 23.75 15.58 3.33
CA PRO A 117 22.75 14.58 3.66
C PRO A 117 21.90 14.32 2.41
N VAL A 118 21.79 13.06 2.00
CA VAL A 118 20.87 12.64 0.94
C VAL A 118 19.53 13.27 1.29
N GLU A 119 19.07 14.19 0.45
CA GLU A 119 17.79 14.86 0.65
C GLU A 119 16.73 13.76 0.60
N GLU A 120 16.24 13.36 1.78
CA GLU A 120 15.29 12.25 1.88
C GLU A 120 14.02 12.63 1.15
N ILE A 121 13.67 11.85 0.13
CA ILE A 121 12.48 12.08 -0.68
C ILE A 121 11.26 11.84 0.21
N ARG A 122 10.56 12.92 0.57
CA ARG A 122 9.28 12.84 1.29
C ARG A 122 8.19 12.32 0.39
N ARG A 123 7.23 11.61 0.98
CA ARG A 123 6.09 11.05 0.25
C ARG A 123 4.98 12.07 0.14
N ARG A 124 4.37 12.17 -1.04
CA ARG A 124 3.19 12.98 -1.30
C ARG A 124 1.98 12.25 -0.74
N VAL A 125 1.28 12.86 0.21
CA VAL A 125 0.20 12.20 0.96
C VAL A 125 -1.07 13.06 0.95
N ILE A 126 -2.19 12.41 0.66
CA ILE A 126 -3.53 12.92 0.93
C ILE A 126 -4.21 11.98 1.92
N VAL A 127 -4.84 12.53 2.94
CA VAL A 127 -5.61 11.79 3.94
C VAL A 127 -7.10 12.05 3.72
N LEU A 128 -7.89 11.00 3.55
CA LEU A 128 -9.36 11.06 3.53
C LEU A 128 -9.85 10.52 4.88
N THR A 129 -10.57 11.33 5.66
CA THR A 129 -10.90 11.03 7.05
C THR A 129 -12.31 11.47 7.39
N ASP A 130 -13.02 10.72 8.23
CA ASP A 130 -14.38 11.00 8.66
C ASP A 130 -14.45 11.33 10.16
N PRO A 131 -13.71 12.33 10.64
CA PRO A 131 -13.57 12.56 12.06
C PRO A 131 -14.90 13.02 12.67
N ASN A 132 -15.29 12.39 13.77
CA ASN A 132 -16.53 12.71 14.45
C ASN A 132 -16.38 13.94 15.35
N VAL A 133 -17.42 14.77 15.40
CA VAL A 133 -17.55 15.89 16.36
C VAL A 133 -18.28 15.50 17.64
N ASP A 134 -18.97 14.36 17.66
CA ASP A 134 -19.64 13.86 18.86
C ASP A 134 -18.66 13.05 19.72
N PRO A 135 -18.25 13.55 20.90
CA PRO A 135 -17.27 12.87 21.76
C PRO A 135 -17.78 11.57 22.39
N ASN A 136 -19.05 11.22 22.18
CA ASN A 136 -19.63 9.94 22.60
C ASN A 136 -19.67 8.90 21.48
N LYS A 137 -19.32 9.29 20.24
CA LYS A 137 -19.14 8.40 19.10
C LYS A 137 -17.66 8.05 18.94
N GLU A 138 -17.32 7.43 17.82
CA GLU A 138 -15.96 7.06 17.43
C GLU A 138 -14.97 8.24 17.52
N SER A 139 -13.76 7.92 17.99
CA SER A 139 -12.75 8.90 18.40
C SER A 139 -11.39 8.69 17.74
N ASP A 140 -11.20 7.62 16.98
CA ASP A 140 -9.90 7.20 16.47
C ASP A 140 -9.35 8.08 15.35
N ASP A 141 -10.16 8.61 14.43
CA ASP A 141 -9.70 9.60 13.45
C ASP A 141 -9.06 10.81 14.15
N LYS A 142 -9.66 11.31 15.23
CA LYS A 142 -9.10 12.42 16.02
C LYS A 142 -7.74 12.06 16.62
N MET A 143 -7.59 10.83 17.11
CA MET A 143 -6.31 10.33 17.62
C MET A 143 -5.27 10.23 16.48
N SER A 144 -5.67 9.67 15.34
CA SER A 144 -4.83 9.53 14.15
C SER A 144 -4.42 10.89 13.57
N LEU A 145 -5.26 11.91 13.64
CA LEU A 145 -4.94 13.29 13.27
C LEU A 145 -3.85 13.89 14.16
N VAL A 146 -3.92 13.69 15.49
CA VAL A 146 -2.85 14.13 16.41
C VAL A 146 -1.53 13.46 16.05
N ARG A 147 -1.54 12.15 15.75
CA ARG A 147 -0.36 11.44 15.28
C ARG A 147 0.13 12.01 13.95
N LEU A 148 -0.73 12.20 12.95
CA LEU A 148 -0.36 12.79 11.66
C LEU A 148 0.36 14.14 11.82
N MET A 149 -0.12 15.02 12.71
CA MET A 149 0.54 16.30 12.98
C MET A 149 1.97 16.12 13.49
N LEU A 150 2.21 15.13 14.36
CA LEU A 150 3.52 14.82 14.93
C LEU A 150 4.50 14.15 13.94
N TYR A 151 4.00 13.63 12.83
CA TYR A 151 4.79 13.03 11.74
C TYR A 151 4.78 13.87 10.45
N SER A 152 4.12 15.04 10.45
CA SER A 152 3.95 15.88 9.27
C SER A 152 5.26 16.37 8.65
N ASN A 153 6.37 16.33 9.39
CA ASN A 153 7.70 16.63 8.85
C ASN A 153 8.21 15.55 7.86
N GLU A 154 7.73 14.32 7.95
CA GLU A 154 8.15 13.18 7.10
C GLU A 154 7.37 13.13 5.78
N PHE A 155 6.31 13.93 5.63
CA PHE A 155 5.38 13.88 4.50
C PHE A 155 5.26 15.23 3.79
N ASP A 156 5.03 15.20 2.49
CA ASP A 156 4.45 16.30 1.74
C ASP A 156 2.93 16.12 1.74
N ILE A 157 2.27 16.67 2.77
CA ILE A 157 0.80 16.60 2.88
C ILE A 157 0.19 17.55 1.84
N GLU A 158 -0.54 16.99 0.88
CA GLU A 158 -1.22 17.74 -0.19
C GLU A 158 -2.73 17.81 -0.01
N GLY A 159 -3.26 17.14 1.02
CA GLY A 159 -4.68 17.16 1.33
C GLY A 159 -5.00 16.50 2.67
N ILE A 160 -5.89 17.13 3.44
CA ILE A 160 -6.60 16.51 4.56
C ILE A 160 -8.09 16.73 4.30
N VAL A 161 -8.76 15.69 3.82
CA VAL A 161 -10.11 15.79 3.28
C VAL A 161 -11.09 15.13 4.25
N ALA A 162 -12.01 15.92 4.78
CA ALA A 162 -13.13 15.42 5.57
C ALA A 162 -14.16 14.73 4.67
N THR A 163 -14.38 13.45 4.88
CA THR A 163 -15.30 12.59 4.12
C THR A 163 -16.42 12.05 5.03
N CYS A 164 -17.34 11.29 4.42
CA CYS A 164 -18.31 10.48 5.14
C CYS A 164 -17.72 9.07 5.40
N SER A 165 -18.50 8.17 5.97
CA SER A 165 -18.27 6.73 6.01
C SER A 165 -19.58 5.97 6.22
N HIS A 166 -19.54 4.64 6.23
CA HIS A 166 -20.72 3.84 6.58
C HIS A 166 -21.17 4.04 8.04
N ASN A 167 -20.29 4.55 8.91
CA ASN A 167 -20.59 4.87 10.32
C ASN A 167 -20.92 6.36 10.53
N LEU A 168 -20.50 7.23 9.59
CA LEU A 168 -20.73 8.67 9.64
C LEU A 168 -21.19 9.24 8.29
N TYR A 169 -22.50 9.38 8.11
CA TYR A 169 -23.10 10.03 6.93
C TYR A 169 -23.05 11.57 7.01
N ALA A 170 -21.92 12.10 7.46
CA ALA A 170 -21.64 13.51 7.62
C ALA A 170 -20.12 13.73 7.53
N ARG A 171 -19.71 14.96 7.25
CA ARG A 171 -18.30 15.36 7.09
C ARG A 171 -18.03 16.60 7.91
N TYR A 172 -16.97 16.57 8.72
CA TYR A 172 -16.61 17.65 9.64
C TYR A 172 -15.15 18.02 9.47
N THR A 173 -14.89 19.31 9.30
CA THR A 173 -13.51 19.85 9.23
C THR A 173 -13.02 20.37 10.56
N GLU A 174 -13.94 20.58 11.50
CA GLU A 174 -13.67 21.12 12.83
C GLU A 174 -12.61 20.28 13.56
N PRO A 175 -12.68 18.93 13.63
CA PRO A 175 -11.64 18.15 14.28
C PRO A 175 -10.27 18.23 13.59
N ILE A 176 -10.23 18.44 12.27
CA ILE A 176 -8.99 18.64 11.51
C ILE A 176 -8.39 20.00 11.91
N TYR A 177 -9.19 21.05 11.96
CA TYR A 177 -8.75 22.38 12.38
C TYR A 177 -8.29 22.40 13.83
N ASP A 178 -8.99 21.72 14.74
CA ASP A 178 -8.59 21.59 16.16
C ASP A 178 -7.16 20.99 16.27
N ALA A 179 -6.88 19.92 15.52
CA ALA A 179 -5.55 19.31 15.47
C ALA A 179 -4.49 20.25 14.87
N ILE A 180 -4.82 20.99 13.80
CA ILE A 180 -3.91 21.96 13.18
C ILE A 180 -3.64 23.14 14.12
N ASP A 181 -4.65 23.63 14.86
CA ASP A 181 -4.51 24.73 15.81
C ASP A 181 -3.64 24.32 17.02
N ALA A 182 -3.77 23.07 17.48
CA ALA A 182 -2.87 22.51 18.49
C ALA A 182 -1.45 22.33 17.95
N PHE A 183 -1.31 21.86 16.71
CA PHE A 183 -0.01 21.75 16.03
C PHE A 183 0.67 23.10 15.86
N GLU A 184 -0.06 24.15 15.47
CA GLU A 184 0.48 25.50 15.31
C GLU A 184 1.13 26.02 16.60
N GLN A 185 0.50 25.74 17.74
CA GLN A 185 1.04 26.10 19.06
C GLN A 185 2.30 25.30 19.42
N ALA A 186 2.40 24.04 18.97
CA ALA A 186 3.55 23.17 19.19
C ALA A 186 4.70 23.43 18.20
N LEU A 187 4.41 23.98 17.02
CA LEU A 187 5.34 24.14 15.90
C LEU A 187 6.64 24.90 16.26
N PRO A 188 6.64 25.97 17.09
CA PRO A 188 7.88 26.62 17.50
C PRO A 188 8.86 25.69 18.22
N ASN A 189 8.36 24.71 18.98
CA ASN A 189 9.19 23.73 19.67
C ASN A 189 9.66 22.65 18.69
N LEU A 190 8.73 22.06 17.92
CA LEU A 190 8.98 21.01 16.93
C LEU A 190 10.10 21.37 15.93
N LYS A 191 10.16 22.64 15.49
CA LYS A 191 11.19 23.16 14.57
C LYS A 191 12.63 23.07 15.12
N ASN A 192 12.81 22.88 16.42
CA ASN A 192 14.14 22.68 17.00
C ASN A 192 14.57 21.21 16.94
N HIS A 193 13.63 20.27 16.85
CA HIS A 193 13.88 18.82 16.91
C HIS A 193 14.01 18.17 15.53
N ALA A 194 13.36 18.74 14.51
CA ALA A 194 13.48 18.28 13.13
C ALA A 194 13.22 19.41 12.13
N GLY A 195 13.71 19.24 10.90
CA GLY A 195 13.39 20.12 9.77
C GLY A 195 12.06 19.77 9.10
N ASN A 196 11.74 20.44 7.99
CA ASN A 196 10.68 20.06 7.05
C ASN A 196 9.23 20.08 7.56
N TRP A 197 8.95 20.66 8.74
CA TRP A 197 7.59 20.84 9.22
C TRP A 197 6.76 21.75 8.29
N PRO A 198 5.54 21.35 7.90
CA PRO A 198 4.62 22.25 7.21
C PRO A 198 4.19 23.41 8.12
N THR A 199 3.72 24.49 7.51
CA THR A 199 3.06 25.57 8.27
C THR A 199 1.60 25.20 8.52
N ALA A 200 1.04 25.66 9.64
CA ALA A 200 -0.37 25.45 9.94
C ALA A 200 -1.28 26.08 8.87
N ASP A 201 -0.93 27.29 8.38
CA ASP A 201 -1.65 27.93 7.26
C ASP A 201 -1.67 27.10 5.99
N TYR A 202 -0.54 26.44 5.66
CA TYR A 202 -0.50 25.52 4.54
C TYR A 202 -1.42 24.32 4.76
N LEU A 203 -1.38 23.67 5.93
CA LEU A 203 -2.27 22.55 6.25
C LEU A 203 -3.75 22.93 6.16
N ARG A 204 -4.13 24.13 6.65
CA ARG A 204 -5.49 24.67 6.49
C ARG A 204 -5.84 24.89 5.02
N SER A 205 -4.89 25.36 4.21
CA SER A 205 -5.13 25.62 2.78
C SER A 205 -5.35 24.36 1.94
N VAL A 206 -4.85 23.21 2.41
CA VAL A 206 -5.08 21.89 1.81
C VAL A 206 -6.09 21.05 2.61
N THR A 207 -6.83 21.68 3.53
CA THR A 207 -7.97 21.02 4.20
C THR A 207 -9.23 21.28 3.39
N ALA A 208 -9.99 20.22 3.09
CA ALA A 208 -11.18 20.33 2.26
C ALA A 208 -12.29 19.35 2.67
N LEU A 209 -13.47 19.52 2.08
CA LEU A 209 -14.57 18.57 2.16
C LEU A 209 -14.57 17.66 0.92
N GLY A 210 -14.73 16.35 1.12
CA GLY A 210 -15.05 15.38 0.07
C GLY A 210 -16.51 15.50 -0.39
N PRO A 211 -17.10 14.53 -1.10
CA PRO A 211 -18.55 14.48 -1.40
C PRO A 211 -19.44 14.50 -0.15
N ALA A 212 -20.68 14.99 -0.27
CA ALA A 212 -21.61 15.15 0.86
C ALA A 212 -22.36 13.85 1.13
N SER A 213 -22.61 13.13 0.06
CA SER A 213 -23.21 11.83 0.03
C SER A 213 -22.16 10.77 0.27
N TYR A 214 -22.60 9.70 0.94
CA TYR A 214 -21.80 8.51 1.15
C TYR A 214 -21.91 7.56 -0.06
N GLY A 215 -20.78 7.01 -0.48
CA GLY A 215 -20.69 6.01 -1.54
C GLY A 215 -20.51 6.58 -2.96
N THR A 216 -19.91 5.75 -3.80
CA THR A 216 -19.37 6.12 -5.11
C THR A 216 -20.44 6.59 -6.09
N MET A 217 -21.57 5.87 -6.17
CA MET A 217 -22.64 6.21 -7.12
C MET A 217 -23.33 7.53 -6.78
N PHE A 218 -23.48 7.85 -5.50
CA PHE A 218 -24.04 9.13 -5.10
C PHE A 218 -23.06 10.27 -5.34
N ALA A 219 -21.78 10.06 -4.99
CA ALA A 219 -20.71 11.02 -5.25
C ALA A 219 -20.55 11.39 -6.74
N LEU A 220 -20.80 10.44 -7.65
CA LEU A 220 -20.71 10.67 -9.11
C LEU A 220 -21.98 11.26 -9.73
N ASN A 221 -23.16 10.80 -9.32
CA ASN A 221 -24.40 11.12 -10.04
C ASN A 221 -25.17 12.31 -9.47
N GLU A 222 -24.98 12.64 -8.20
CA GLU A 222 -25.81 13.62 -7.49
C GLU A 222 -25.05 14.91 -7.14
N GLU A 223 -23.73 14.93 -7.29
CA GLU A 223 -22.89 16.06 -6.86
C GLU A 223 -21.84 16.47 -7.91
N PRO A 224 -21.55 17.78 -8.04
CA PRO A 224 -20.35 18.21 -8.75
C PRO A 224 -19.08 17.78 -8.01
N ILE A 225 -17.92 17.84 -8.68
CA ILE A 225 -16.64 17.58 -8.02
C ILE A 225 -16.47 18.44 -6.75
N SER A 226 -16.17 17.76 -5.64
CA SER A 226 -15.89 18.33 -4.32
C SER A 226 -14.55 19.05 -4.29
N ASP A 227 -14.35 19.90 -3.28
CA ASP A 227 -13.05 20.58 -3.10
C ASP A 227 -11.94 19.58 -2.79
N GLY A 228 -12.23 18.50 -2.05
CA GLY A 228 -11.31 17.38 -1.86
C GLY A 228 -10.97 16.67 -3.16
N GLY A 229 -11.96 16.42 -4.03
CA GLY A 229 -11.72 15.86 -5.36
C GLY A 229 -10.81 16.77 -6.19
N ARG A 230 -10.99 18.09 -6.11
CA ARG A 230 -10.11 19.06 -6.80
C ARG A 230 -8.68 19.04 -6.27
N LEU A 231 -8.46 18.83 -4.97
CA LEU A 231 -7.11 18.65 -4.42
C LEU A 231 -6.42 17.43 -5.03
N ILE A 232 -7.13 16.29 -5.11
CA ILE A 232 -6.59 15.07 -5.75
C ILE A 232 -6.30 15.31 -7.23
N VAL A 233 -7.21 15.95 -7.98
CA VAL A 233 -6.96 16.31 -9.39
C VAL A 233 -5.71 17.16 -9.51
N ASN A 234 -5.59 18.22 -8.71
CA ASN A 234 -4.42 19.09 -8.76
C ASN A 234 -3.14 18.31 -8.49
N ALA A 235 -3.12 17.49 -7.43
CA ALA A 235 -1.97 16.66 -7.07
C ALA A 235 -1.57 15.70 -8.20
N LEU A 236 -2.52 15.01 -8.83
CA LEU A 236 -2.23 14.06 -9.92
C LEU A 236 -1.72 14.74 -11.20
N MET A 237 -2.14 15.97 -11.45
CA MET A 237 -1.79 16.73 -12.65
C MET A 237 -0.50 17.54 -12.52
N VAL A 238 0.10 17.65 -11.32
CA VAL A 238 1.45 18.21 -11.18
C VAL A 238 2.46 17.28 -11.85
N ASP A 239 3.43 17.87 -12.54
CA ASP A 239 4.61 17.19 -13.08
C ASP A 239 5.60 16.87 -11.94
N ASP A 240 5.18 15.97 -11.06
CA ASP A 240 6.00 15.37 -10.02
C ASP A 240 6.09 13.86 -10.30
N PRO A 241 7.30 13.29 -10.43
CA PRO A 241 7.49 11.88 -10.74
C PRO A 241 7.14 10.96 -9.57
N ARG A 242 7.02 11.48 -8.34
CA ARG A 242 6.71 10.68 -7.17
C ARG A 242 5.24 10.24 -7.20
N PRO A 243 4.94 9.01 -6.76
CA PRO A 243 3.55 8.58 -6.61
C PRO A 243 2.81 9.43 -5.58
N LEU A 244 1.49 9.52 -5.75
CA LEU A 244 0.58 10.13 -4.79
C LEU A 244 -0.04 9.06 -3.89
N TRP A 245 0.29 9.10 -2.61
CA TRP A 245 -0.28 8.21 -1.61
C TRP A 245 -1.59 8.80 -1.10
N VAL A 246 -2.66 8.01 -1.12
CA VAL A 246 -3.96 8.39 -0.55
C VAL A 246 -4.34 7.39 0.52
N THR A 247 -4.41 7.85 1.77
CA THR A 247 -4.89 7.02 2.89
C THR A 247 -6.38 7.24 3.09
N ILE A 248 -7.16 6.17 3.11
CA ILE A 248 -8.61 6.22 3.29
C ILE A 248 -8.92 5.74 4.71
N TRP A 249 -9.33 6.67 5.56
CA TRP A 249 -9.78 6.44 6.94
C TRP A 249 -11.32 6.38 6.99
N GLY A 250 -12.00 7.02 6.03
CA GLY A 250 -13.46 6.95 5.85
C GLY A 250 -13.87 6.52 4.42
N ASP A 251 -14.59 7.38 3.71
CA ASP A 251 -15.06 7.16 2.32
C ASP A 251 -13.98 7.56 1.29
N GLY A 252 -13.78 6.70 0.29
CA GLY A 252 -12.80 6.82 -0.79
C GLY A 252 -13.36 7.34 -2.12
N ALA A 253 -14.66 7.62 -2.22
CA ALA A 253 -15.31 8.13 -3.43
C ALA A 253 -14.73 9.46 -3.94
N VAL A 254 -14.00 10.20 -3.08
CA VAL A 254 -13.21 11.39 -3.48
C VAL A 254 -12.23 11.08 -4.61
N ILE A 255 -11.57 9.91 -4.56
CA ILE A 255 -10.61 9.45 -5.58
C ILE A 255 -11.33 9.20 -6.90
N VAL A 256 -12.46 8.49 -6.83
CA VAL A 256 -13.28 8.17 -8.00
C VAL A 256 -13.79 9.45 -8.66
N GLN A 257 -14.28 10.41 -7.87
CA GLN A 257 -14.74 11.70 -8.36
C GLN A 257 -13.61 12.48 -9.07
N ALA A 258 -12.38 12.42 -8.56
CA ALA A 258 -11.22 13.06 -9.16
C ALA A 258 -10.84 12.42 -10.52
N LEU A 259 -10.75 11.10 -10.58
CA LEU A 259 -10.41 10.37 -11.82
C LEU A 259 -11.48 10.55 -12.90
N GLU A 260 -12.76 10.45 -12.56
CA GLU A 260 -13.85 10.67 -13.52
C GLU A 260 -13.92 12.13 -14.00
N TYR A 261 -13.55 13.08 -13.15
CA TYR A 261 -13.40 14.47 -13.58
C TYR A 261 -12.24 14.65 -14.57
N ILE A 262 -11.07 14.04 -14.31
CA ILE A 262 -9.96 14.04 -15.26
C ILE A 262 -10.40 13.40 -16.58
N LYS A 263 -11.07 12.24 -16.52
CA LYS A 263 -11.62 11.55 -17.69
C LYS A 263 -12.54 12.45 -18.51
N ALA A 264 -13.48 13.12 -17.85
CA ALA A 264 -14.45 13.99 -18.50
C ALA A 264 -13.83 15.26 -19.10
N THR A 265 -12.74 15.77 -18.52
CA THR A 265 -12.15 17.08 -18.91
C THR A 265 -10.90 16.98 -19.76
N GLN A 266 -10.15 15.88 -19.65
CA GLN A 266 -8.85 15.66 -20.30
C GLN A 266 -8.78 14.35 -21.09
N GLY A 267 -9.80 13.50 -20.99
CA GLY A 267 -9.92 12.25 -21.74
C GLY A 267 -9.50 11.02 -20.94
N GLU A 268 -9.86 9.85 -21.48
CA GLU A 268 -9.68 8.56 -20.81
C GLU A 268 -8.22 8.22 -20.52
N GLN A 269 -7.31 8.47 -21.47
CA GLN A 269 -5.89 8.19 -21.27
C GLN A 269 -5.30 8.99 -20.10
N ALA A 270 -5.66 10.27 -19.97
CA ALA A 270 -5.17 11.10 -18.87
C ALA A 270 -5.63 10.57 -17.50
N ALA A 271 -6.85 10.03 -17.41
CA ALA A 271 -7.34 9.42 -16.19
C ALA A 271 -6.64 8.08 -15.88
N LEU A 272 -6.36 7.27 -16.91
CA LEU A 272 -5.58 6.04 -16.76
C LEU A 272 -4.16 6.35 -16.27
N ASP A 273 -3.46 7.29 -16.90
CA ASP A 273 -2.11 7.72 -16.51
C ASP A 273 -2.09 8.28 -15.07
N ALA A 274 -3.11 9.07 -14.70
CA ALA A 274 -3.28 9.57 -13.35
C ALA A 274 -3.53 8.43 -12.34
N SER A 275 -4.31 7.41 -12.70
CA SER A 275 -4.57 6.25 -11.83
C SER A 275 -3.30 5.43 -11.56
N LEU A 276 -2.37 5.34 -12.51
CA LEU A 276 -1.09 4.64 -12.35
C LEU A 276 -0.13 5.36 -11.38
N LYS A 277 -0.32 6.67 -11.16
CA LYS A 277 0.43 7.44 -10.14
C LYS A 277 -0.13 7.27 -8.73
N LEU A 278 -1.36 6.78 -8.58
CA LEU A 278 -1.98 6.61 -7.27
C LEU A 278 -1.42 5.39 -6.54
N ARG A 279 -1.29 5.53 -5.22
CA ARG A 279 -1.06 4.44 -4.27
C ARG A 279 -2.12 4.55 -3.18
N VAL A 280 -3.12 3.68 -3.19
CA VAL A 280 -4.26 3.76 -2.26
C VAL A 280 -4.07 2.82 -1.09
N LEU A 281 -4.17 3.37 0.13
CA LEU A 281 -4.12 2.63 1.39
C LEU A 281 -5.48 2.73 2.09
N ASP A 282 -6.27 1.68 2.02
CA ASP A 282 -7.66 1.67 2.46
C ASP A 282 -7.82 0.96 3.81
N ASN A 283 -8.26 1.72 4.83
CA ASN A 283 -8.59 1.16 6.14
C ASN A 283 -9.97 0.50 6.09
N ALA A 284 -10.00 -0.82 6.23
CA ALA A 284 -11.20 -1.65 6.33
C ALA A 284 -12.15 -1.67 5.12
N GLY A 285 -12.01 -0.81 4.12
CA GLY A 285 -12.98 -0.67 3.03
C GLY A 285 -14.32 -0.20 3.59
N GLN A 286 -14.46 1.11 3.82
CA GLN A 286 -15.66 1.66 4.47
C GLN A 286 -16.76 2.10 3.49
N ASP A 287 -16.53 1.95 2.20
CA ASP A 287 -17.45 2.24 1.10
C ASP A 287 -17.25 1.25 -0.10
N ASP A 288 -17.92 1.51 -1.23
CA ASP A 288 -17.80 0.74 -2.48
C ASP A 288 -16.67 1.22 -3.40
N SER A 289 -15.97 2.30 -3.04
CA SER A 289 -15.06 3.00 -3.95
C SER A 289 -13.88 2.16 -4.37
N GLY A 290 -13.32 1.36 -3.45
CA GLY A 290 -12.20 0.47 -3.79
C GLY A 290 -12.60 -0.60 -4.80
N ALA A 291 -13.73 -1.28 -4.59
CA ALA A 291 -14.22 -2.29 -5.52
C ALA A 291 -14.58 -1.69 -6.89
N TRP A 292 -15.25 -0.53 -6.88
CA TRP A 292 -15.55 0.23 -8.09
C TRP A 292 -14.26 0.59 -8.84
N LEU A 293 -13.29 1.19 -8.16
CA LEU A 293 -12.02 1.63 -8.74
C LEU A 293 -11.27 0.46 -9.38
N LYS A 294 -11.25 -0.69 -8.70
CA LYS A 294 -10.51 -1.89 -9.10
C LYS A 294 -11.28 -2.83 -10.02
N ALA A 295 -12.51 -2.50 -10.41
CA ALA A 295 -13.25 -3.25 -11.41
C ALA A 295 -12.52 -3.24 -12.76
N ALA A 296 -12.63 -4.33 -13.53
CA ALA A 296 -11.91 -4.52 -14.78
C ALA A 296 -12.16 -3.43 -15.84
N TYR A 297 -13.31 -2.77 -15.80
CA TYR A 297 -13.73 -1.72 -16.73
C TYR A 297 -13.53 -0.29 -16.20
N HIS A 298 -12.83 -0.15 -15.07
CA HIS A 298 -12.46 1.13 -14.46
C HIS A 298 -10.94 1.30 -14.43
N TYR A 299 -10.29 1.16 -13.28
CA TYR A 299 -8.86 1.42 -13.08
C TYR A 299 -8.17 0.22 -12.40
N PRO A 300 -8.24 -0.99 -12.97
CA PRO A 300 -7.86 -2.24 -12.30
C PRO A 300 -6.38 -2.34 -11.92
N TYR A 301 -5.48 -1.52 -12.50
CA TYR A 301 -4.05 -1.53 -12.19
C TYR A 301 -3.64 -0.48 -11.14
N THR A 302 -4.58 0.30 -10.62
CA THR A 302 -4.27 1.21 -9.51
C THR A 302 -3.73 0.41 -8.33
N PHE A 303 -2.55 0.77 -7.82
CA PHE A 303 -2.01 0.14 -6.62
C PHE A 303 -2.97 0.33 -5.45
N TYR A 304 -3.32 -0.77 -4.77
CA TYR A 304 -4.36 -0.76 -3.76
C TYR A 304 -4.10 -1.81 -2.68
N VAL A 305 -3.86 -1.32 -1.46
CA VAL A 305 -3.72 -2.16 -0.27
C VAL A 305 -4.94 -1.93 0.63
N ARG A 306 -5.59 -3.01 1.07
CA ARG A 306 -6.78 -2.93 1.92
C ARG A 306 -6.62 -3.69 3.23
N TRP A 307 -6.82 -2.97 4.32
CA TRP A 307 -6.71 -3.46 5.70
C TRP A 307 -8.02 -4.10 6.20
N VAL A 308 -8.45 -5.22 5.59
CA VAL A 308 -9.76 -5.85 5.90
C VAL A 308 -9.66 -6.92 6.99
N ARG A 309 -8.65 -7.80 6.93
CA ARG A 309 -8.60 -9.05 7.72
C ARG A 309 -8.09 -8.88 9.16
N GLY A 310 -8.17 -7.68 9.69
CA GLY A 310 -7.81 -7.46 11.08
C GLY A 310 -8.21 -6.09 11.54
N GLY A 311 -9.52 -5.84 11.70
CA GLY A 311 -10.06 -4.59 12.24
C GLY A 311 -9.10 -4.01 13.27
N MET A 312 -8.34 -3.00 12.85
CA MET A 312 -7.06 -2.69 13.47
C MET A 312 -7.28 -1.80 14.67
N ALA A 313 -7.83 -2.35 15.73
CA ALA A 313 -7.65 -1.71 17.01
C ALA A 313 -6.15 -1.76 17.32
N MET A 314 -5.50 -0.60 17.46
CA MET A 314 -4.17 -0.56 18.07
C MET A 314 -4.18 -1.14 19.49
N ASP A 315 -5.35 -1.36 20.10
CA ASP A 315 -5.49 -1.93 21.45
C ASP A 315 -6.57 -3.01 21.55
N SER A 316 -6.38 -3.89 22.53
CA SER A 316 -7.38 -4.80 23.09
C SER A 316 -7.55 -4.48 24.57
N ILE A 317 -8.77 -4.17 25.04
CA ILE A 317 -9.24 -4.52 26.40
C ILE A 317 -10.76 -4.28 26.50
N SER A 318 -11.47 -5.25 27.08
CA SER A 318 -12.71 -5.01 27.81
C SER A 318 -12.64 -5.69 29.17
N ASP A 319 -13.18 -5.07 30.22
CA ASP A 319 -13.44 -5.65 31.55
C ASP A 319 -14.56 -6.73 31.54
N THR A 320 -14.69 -7.49 30.43
CA THR A 320 -15.62 -8.61 30.15
C THR A 320 -17.13 -8.29 30.25
N PRO A 321 -18.05 -9.06 29.63
CA PRO A 321 -18.00 -9.94 28.47
C PRO A 321 -19.09 -9.55 27.43
N THR A 322 -18.75 -8.91 26.30
CA THR A 322 -19.42 -9.01 24.98
C THR A 322 -18.97 -7.90 24.03
N GLY A 323 -18.21 -8.25 22.98
CA GLY A 323 -18.46 -7.78 21.61
C GLY A 323 -17.82 -6.48 21.10
N ILE A 324 -16.78 -6.65 20.28
CA ILE A 324 -16.52 -5.97 18.99
C ILE A 324 -15.95 -4.51 19.05
N SER A 325 -14.83 -4.08 18.43
CA SER A 325 -14.25 -4.31 17.08
C SER A 325 -14.33 -5.73 16.56
N TRP A 326 -14.87 -5.94 15.36
CA TRP A 326 -15.76 -7.06 14.95
C TRP A 326 -15.44 -8.53 15.32
N PHE A 327 -14.38 -8.82 16.06
CA PHE A 327 -14.22 -10.03 16.84
C PHE A 327 -13.88 -9.76 18.33
N PRO A 328 -14.63 -10.36 19.28
CA PRO A 328 -14.58 -10.11 20.74
C PRO A 328 -13.31 -10.58 21.46
N TYR A 329 -12.25 -10.83 20.72
CA TYR A 329 -10.98 -11.34 21.19
C TYR A 329 -9.96 -10.92 20.15
N CYS A 330 -8.92 -10.20 20.55
CA CYS A 330 -7.63 -10.66 20.08
C CYS A 330 -6.92 -11.34 21.24
N GLY A 331 -7.35 -12.58 21.52
CA GLY A 331 -6.45 -13.55 22.15
C GLY A 331 -5.12 -13.64 21.39
N GLU A 332 -5.15 -13.22 20.13
CA GLU A 332 -4.03 -12.98 19.22
C GLU A 332 -3.15 -11.78 19.63
N CYS A 333 -3.69 -10.58 19.88
CA CYS A 333 -2.83 -9.45 20.27
C CYS A 333 -2.39 -9.48 21.73
N ALA A 334 -3.00 -10.30 22.59
CA ALA A 334 -2.43 -10.63 23.90
C ALA A 334 -1.05 -11.32 23.81
N LYS A 335 -0.59 -11.66 22.59
CA LYS A 335 0.77 -12.12 22.30
C LYS A 335 1.76 -10.98 22.06
N GLY A 336 1.28 -9.77 21.76
CA GLY A 336 2.06 -8.54 21.82
C GLY A 336 2.06 -7.94 23.23
N ASP A 337 2.93 -6.96 23.48
CA ASP A 337 2.94 -6.23 24.75
C ASP A 337 1.87 -5.15 24.76
N VAL A 338 0.67 -5.54 25.22
CA VAL A 338 -0.51 -4.67 25.30
C VAL A 338 -0.32 -3.44 26.19
N SER A 339 0.71 -3.41 27.04
CA SER A 339 0.96 -2.28 27.93
C SER A 339 1.27 -0.99 27.16
N TYR A 340 1.88 -1.09 25.98
CA TYR A 340 2.18 0.06 25.11
C TYR A 340 0.95 0.66 24.43
N VAL A 341 -0.12 -0.11 24.31
CA VAL A 341 -1.30 0.30 23.55
C VAL A 341 -2.53 0.55 24.41
N SER A 342 -2.48 0.23 25.70
CA SER A 342 -3.54 0.51 26.66
C SER A 342 -3.94 1.99 26.78
N ASP A 343 -5.20 2.22 27.18
CA ASP A 343 -5.71 3.55 27.56
C ASP A 343 -4.84 4.20 28.65
N TYR A 344 -4.35 3.42 29.62
CA TYR A 344 -3.45 3.91 30.68
C TYR A 344 -2.12 4.46 30.13
N TRP A 345 -1.57 3.82 29.10
CA TRP A 345 -0.34 4.31 28.47
C TRP A 345 -0.58 5.66 27.81
N VAL A 346 -1.72 5.84 27.13
CA VAL A 346 -2.12 7.09 26.50
C VAL A 346 -2.33 8.20 27.55
N GLU A 347 -3.10 7.92 28.60
CA GLU A 347 -3.37 8.85 29.71
C GLU A 347 -2.09 9.34 30.38
N LYS A 348 -1.10 8.45 30.50
CA LYS A 348 0.18 8.78 31.13
C LYS A 348 1.13 9.52 30.20
N ASN A 349 1.23 9.09 28.94
CA ASN A 349 2.34 9.44 28.07
C ASN A 349 1.98 10.47 26.99
N ILE A 350 0.71 10.55 26.57
CA ILE A 350 0.28 11.34 25.41
C ILE A 350 -0.63 12.50 25.85
N GLN A 351 -1.79 12.19 26.44
CA GLN A 351 -2.80 13.21 26.76
C GLN A 351 -2.30 14.40 27.62
N PRO A 352 -1.36 14.22 28.58
CA PRO A 352 -0.86 15.33 29.39
C PRO A 352 0.13 16.26 28.65
N LYS A 353 0.45 16.00 27.38
CA LYS A 353 1.57 16.63 26.67
C LYS A 353 1.11 17.79 25.77
N GLY A 354 0.93 18.94 26.39
CA GLY A 354 0.75 20.20 25.68
C GLY A 354 -0.54 20.25 24.85
N PRO A 355 -0.64 21.18 23.89
CA PRO A 355 -1.86 21.37 23.09
C PRO A 355 -2.26 20.13 22.30
N LEU A 356 -1.30 19.47 21.63
CA LEU A 356 -1.59 18.26 20.84
C LEU A 356 -2.03 17.07 21.72
N GLY A 357 -1.44 16.92 22.92
CA GLY A 357 -1.89 15.92 23.88
C GLY A 357 -3.33 16.18 24.34
N ALA A 358 -3.70 17.44 24.57
CA ALA A 358 -5.06 17.81 24.97
C ALA A 358 -6.12 17.53 23.90
N GLU A 359 -5.73 17.55 22.61
CA GLU A 359 -6.61 17.18 21.49
C GLU A 359 -6.73 15.67 21.28
N TYR A 360 -5.93 14.85 21.97
CA TYR A 360 -6.03 13.39 21.92
C TYR A 360 -7.17 12.91 22.84
N PRO A 361 -8.34 12.50 22.32
CA PRO A 361 -9.49 12.17 23.16
C PRO A 361 -9.31 10.86 23.91
N ASP A 362 -10.22 10.57 24.85
CA ASP A 362 -10.37 9.22 25.37
C ASP A 362 -10.94 8.29 24.30
N ARG A 363 -10.57 7.02 24.37
CA ARG A 363 -11.04 6.00 23.44
C ARG A 363 -12.56 5.81 23.49
N ARG A 364 -13.15 5.74 22.31
CA ARG A 364 -14.52 5.30 22.03
C ARG A 364 -14.46 4.27 20.91
N TYR A 365 -14.86 3.04 21.23
CA TYR A 365 -14.73 1.86 20.37
C TYR A 365 -13.27 1.46 20.10
N LEU A 366 -12.62 2.14 19.16
CA LEU A 366 -11.29 1.83 18.63
C LEU A 366 -10.28 2.92 19.01
N LYS A 367 -9.01 2.52 19.10
CA LYS A 367 -7.88 3.43 19.25
C LYS A 367 -7.10 3.44 17.94
N GLU A 368 -6.99 4.62 17.35
CA GLU A 368 -6.13 4.88 16.18
C GLU A 368 -6.28 3.83 15.07
N GLY A 369 -7.53 3.49 14.72
CA GLY A 369 -7.85 2.45 13.72
C GLY A 369 -7.15 2.68 12.38
N ASP A 370 -6.96 3.94 12.02
CA ASP A 370 -6.47 4.36 10.71
C ASP A 370 -4.97 4.63 10.67
N SER A 371 -4.37 4.90 11.84
CA SER A 371 -2.95 5.20 11.97
C SER A 371 -2.03 4.16 11.31
N PRO A 372 -2.35 2.86 11.21
CA PRO A 372 -1.51 1.90 10.50
C PRO A 372 -1.28 2.24 9.02
N THR A 373 -2.24 2.89 8.34
CA THR A 373 -2.03 3.38 6.95
C THR A 373 -0.94 4.46 6.89
N MET A 374 -0.84 5.31 7.91
CA MET A 374 0.24 6.30 8.05
C MET A 374 1.54 5.64 8.52
N LEU A 375 1.49 4.70 9.47
CA LEU A 375 2.65 3.95 9.95
C LEU A 375 3.33 3.15 8.84
N TYR A 376 2.57 2.70 7.84
CA TYR A 376 3.06 2.07 6.61
C TYR A 376 3.99 2.97 5.81
N LEU A 377 3.74 4.29 5.83
CA LEU A 377 4.43 5.29 5.02
C LEU A 377 5.59 5.97 5.73
N ILE A 378 5.75 5.82 7.05
CA ILE A 378 6.84 6.45 7.79
C ILE A 378 8.18 5.92 7.26
N PRO A 379 9.07 6.78 6.73
CA PRO A 379 10.40 6.38 6.30
C PRO A 379 11.27 6.09 7.53
N ASN A 380 11.21 4.87 8.07
CA ASN A 380 12.09 4.43 9.16
C ASN A 380 13.19 3.46 8.69
N GLY A 381 13.27 3.22 7.38
CA GLY A 381 14.22 2.32 6.70
C GLY A 381 13.85 0.83 6.75
N LEU A 382 12.64 0.50 7.22
CA LEU A 382 12.17 -0.88 7.32
C LEU A 382 11.65 -1.43 6.00
N ASN A 383 10.96 -0.60 5.20
CA ASN A 383 10.29 -1.02 3.96
C ASN A 383 10.36 0.05 2.88
N ASP A 384 10.24 -0.43 1.64
CA ASP A 384 9.71 0.36 0.54
C ASP A 384 8.18 0.17 0.49
N PRO A 385 7.37 1.22 0.64
CA PRO A 385 5.92 1.11 0.61
C PRO A 385 5.36 0.73 -0.76
N GLU A 386 6.12 0.80 -1.86
CA GLU A 386 5.68 0.24 -3.16
C GLU A 386 5.74 -1.30 -3.19
N HIS A 387 6.30 -1.93 -2.15
CA HIS A 387 6.44 -3.37 -2.03
C HIS A 387 5.75 -3.88 -0.73
N PRO A 388 4.41 -4.05 -0.73
CA PRO A 388 3.62 -4.32 0.48
C PRO A 388 4.02 -5.57 1.28
N HIS A 389 4.58 -6.58 0.60
CA HIS A 389 5.07 -7.81 1.22
C HIS A 389 6.30 -7.62 2.11
N MET A 390 7.03 -6.52 1.97
CA MET A 390 8.21 -6.26 2.79
C MET A 390 7.86 -6.16 4.28
N GLY A 391 6.66 -5.67 4.59
CA GLY A 391 6.22 -5.43 5.97
C GLY A 391 6.80 -4.15 6.57
N SER A 392 5.95 -3.41 7.26
CA SER A 392 6.20 -2.07 7.82
C SER A 392 5.65 -2.00 9.25
N TRP A 393 5.75 -0.84 9.90
CA TRP A 393 5.00 -0.59 11.15
C TRP A 393 3.47 -0.63 10.94
N GLY A 394 2.98 -0.44 9.71
CA GLY A 394 1.57 -0.56 9.34
C GLY A 394 1.11 -1.98 8.99
N GLY A 395 2.00 -2.98 9.06
CA GLY A 395 1.70 -4.38 8.75
C GLY A 395 2.41 -4.90 7.50
N SER A 396 2.12 -6.16 7.16
CA SER A 396 2.63 -6.88 5.98
C SER A 396 1.47 -7.38 5.13
N PHE A 397 1.63 -7.29 3.81
CA PHE A 397 0.58 -7.66 2.85
C PHE A 397 1.06 -8.70 1.86
N THR A 398 0.16 -9.11 0.98
CA THR A 398 0.47 -10.04 -0.10
C THR A 398 1.55 -9.47 -1.02
N ARG A 399 2.32 -10.37 -1.63
CA ARG A 399 3.28 -10.01 -2.67
C ARG A 399 2.59 -9.67 -3.98
N GLU A 400 1.46 -10.34 -4.24
CA GLU A 400 0.61 -10.12 -5.40
C GLU A 400 -0.83 -9.87 -4.96
N PRO A 401 -1.57 -8.98 -5.64
CA PRO A 401 -2.97 -8.71 -5.33
C PRO A 401 -3.85 -9.97 -5.35
N GLN A 402 -4.74 -10.09 -4.36
CA GLN A 402 -5.69 -11.19 -4.21
C GLN A 402 -7.09 -10.81 -4.72
N PRO A 403 -7.84 -11.77 -5.30
CA PRO A 403 -9.20 -11.50 -5.77
C PRO A 403 -10.19 -11.34 -4.60
N GLY A 404 -11.15 -10.42 -4.75
CA GLY A 404 -12.33 -10.36 -3.89
C GLY A 404 -12.07 -9.93 -2.44
N VAL A 405 -11.08 -9.05 -2.23
CA VAL A 405 -10.80 -8.44 -0.92
C VAL A 405 -11.93 -7.45 -0.56
N ARG A 406 -12.93 -7.94 0.18
CA ARG A 406 -14.18 -7.20 0.48
C ARG A 406 -14.02 -6.12 1.52
N SER A 407 -14.83 -5.07 1.44
CA SER A 407 -15.12 -4.17 2.55
C SER A 407 -15.58 -4.91 3.82
N ILE A 408 -15.40 -4.28 4.98
CA ILE A 408 -16.02 -4.76 6.22
C ILE A 408 -17.54 -4.63 6.13
N ARG A 409 -18.27 -5.68 6.57
CA ARG A 409 -19.74 -5.64 6.63
C ARG A 409 -20.21 -4.83 7.82
N HIS A 410 -21.24 -4.00 7.63
CA HIS A 410 -21.84 -3.22 8.70
C HIS A 410 -22.77 -4.06 9.62
N PRO A 411 -22.85 -3.77 10.94
CA PRO A 411 -23.50 -4.67 11.90
C PRO A 411 -25.01 -4.76 11.81
N LEU A 412 -25.64 -3.81 11.11
CA LEU A 412 -27.09 -3.80 10.95
C LEU A 412 -27.55 -4.50 9.68
N GLY A 413 -26.63 -5.07 8.88
CA GLY A 413 -26.93 -5.87 7.71
C GLY A 413 -27.97 -5.21 6.82
N ARG A 414 -27.80 -3.92 6.51
CA ARG A 414 -28.75 -3.29 5.60
C ARG A 414 -28.60 -3.97 4.25
N ALA A 415 -29.73 -4.45 3.73
CA ALA A 415 -29.78 -5.34 2.58
C ALA A 415 -29.40 -4.67 1.24
N ASP A 416 -28.99 -3.41 1.29
CA ASP A 416 -28.44 -2.56 0.23
C ASP A 416 -26.93 -2.30 0.38
N GLU A 417 -26.29 -2.81 1.45
CA GLU A 417 -24.86 -2.66 1.73
C GLU A 417 -24.03 -3.57 0.80
N PHE A 418 -23.65 -2.95 -0.31
CA PHE A 418 -22.56 -3.27 -1.24
C PHE A 418 -22.76 -4.45 -2.18
N THR A 419 -23.14 -4.09 -3.40
CA THR A 419 -22.91 -4.90 -4.58
C THR A 419 -21.42 -4.88 -4.99
N GLU A 420 -20.46 -4.96 -4.05
CA GLU A 420 -19.04 -5.13 -4.42
C GLU A 420 -18.87 -6.35 -5.34
N SER A 421 -19.77 -7.34 -5.24
CA SER A 421 -19.84 -8.48 -6.15
C SER A 421 -20.18 -8.15 -7.60
N GLU A 422 -20.81 -7.01 -7.89
CA GLU A 422 -21.03 -6.52 -9.27
C GLU A 422 -19.74 -6.07 -9.93
N PHE A 423 -18.69 -5.78 -9.16
CA PHE A 423 -17.36 -5.43 -9.64
C PHE A 423 -16.43 -6.64 -9.75
N ASP A 424 -16.91 -7.85 -9.47
CA ASP A 424 -16.08 -9.05 -9.50
C ASP A 424 -15.64 -9.47 -10.92
N PRO A 425 -14.43 -10.05 -11.05
CA PRO A 425 -13.37 -10.06 -10.05
C PRO A 425 -12.62 -8.72 -10.04
N TYR A 426 -12.27 -8.25 -8.84
CA TYR A 426 -11.26 -7.21 -8.65
C TYR A 426 -10.17 -7.71 -7.69
N TYR A 427 -8.99 -7.11 -7.75
CA TYR A 427 -7.79 -7.60 -7.06
C TYR A 427 -7.15 -6.51 -6.21
N MET A 428 -6.81 -6.79 -4.96
CA MET A 428 -6.14 -5.85 -4.04
C MET A 428 -5.15 -6.58 -3.16
N ASP A 429 -4.14 -5.89 -2.65
CA ASP A 429 -3.28 -6.46 -1.62
C ASP A 429 -4.00 -6.52 -0.28
N GLU A 430 -3.92 -7.68 0.38
CA GLU A 430 -4.51 -7.91 1.70
C GLU A 430 -3.45 -8.35 2.71
N PHE A 431 -3.79 -8.27 4.00
CA PHE A 431 -2.90 -8.71 5.06
C PHE A 431 -2.46 -10.16 4.90
N VAL A 432 -1.18 -10.42 5.18
CA VAL A 432 -0.65 -11.78 5.33
C VAL A 432 -0.48 -12.13 6.80
N GLU A 433 -0.65 -13.40 7.12
CA GLU A 433 -0.23 -13.93 8.42
C GLU A 433 1.29 -14.02 8.44
N ILE A 434 1.90 -13.57 9.53
CA ILE A 434 3.32 -13.82 9.78
C ILE A 434 3.48 -14.56 11.09
N THR A 435 4.56 -15.33 11.20
CA THR A 435 4.94 -15.99 12.45
C THR A 435 5.94 -15.14 13.20
N TRP A 436 5.58 -14.69 14.40
CA TRP A 436 6.47 -13.97 15.30
C TRP A 436 6.40 -14.58 16.70
N ASN A 437 7.55 -14.86 17.31
CA ASN A 437 7.65 -15.54 18.61
C ASN A 437 6.81 -16.84 18.70
N GLY A 438 6.81 -17.63 17.63
CA GLY A 438 6.06 -18.89 17.54
C GLY A 438 4.55 -18.73 17.38
N TYR A 439 4.09 -17.52 17.05
CA TYR A 439 2.68 -17.21 16.89
C TYR A 439 2.38 -16.66 15.49
N THR A 440 1.48 -17.33 14.77
CA THR A 440 1.08 -16.98 13.41
C THR A 440 -0.25 -16.25 13.43
N SER A 441 -0.27 -15.03 12.89
CA SER A 441 -1.48 -14.19 12.80
C SER A 441 -1.25 -13.00 11.87
N HIS A 442 -2.34 -12.45 11.30
CA HIS A 442 -2.30 -11.17 10.59
C HIS A 442 -1.84 -10.03 11.51
N TYR A 443 -2.27 -10.02 12.77
CA TYR A 443 -1.94 -8.98 13.75
C TYR A 443 -0.47 -9.00 14.17
N ALA A 444 0.20 -10.16 14.03
CA ALA A 444 1.62 -10.29 14.33
C ALA A 444 2.49 -9.38 13.46
N SER A 445 2.00 -9.01 12.28
CA SER A 445 2.68 -8.06 11.38
C SER A 445 2.71 -6.64 11.92
N ILE A 446 1.88 -6.29 12.90
CA ILE A 446 1.82 -4.95 13.51
C ILE A 446 2.28 -4.99 14.97
N PHE A 447 1.72 -5.87 15.81
CA PHE A 447 1.96 -5.81 17.25
C PHE A 447 3.42 -6.06 17.64
N ARG A 448 4.20 -6.71 16.76
CA ARG A 448 5.65 -6.88 16.94
C ARG A 448 6.40 -5.56 16.99
N TYR A 449 5.76 -4.46 16.56
CA TYR A 449 6.32 -3.12 16.53
C TYR A 449 5.69 -2.14 17.53
N TRP A 450 4.73 -2.56 18.35
CA TRP A 450 4.00 -1.69 19.30
C TRP A 450 4.92 -0.85 20.16
N GLU A 451 5.92 -1.46 20.79
CA GLU A 451 6.92 -0.74 21.59
C GLU A 451 7.60 0.37 20.77
N PHE A 452 8.06 0.04 19.56
CA PHE A 452 8.91 0.94 18.78
C PHE A 452 8.15 2.16 18.26
N PHE A 453 6.96 1.97 17.69
CA PHE A 453 6.19 3.11 17.20
C PHE A 453 5.49 3.90 18.33
N GLN A 454 5.25 3.29 19.49
CA GLN A 454 4.74 4.04 20.65
C GLN A 454 5.85 4.84 21.36
N ASN A 455 7.08 4.31 21.41
CA ASN A 455 8.23 5.09 21.85
C ASN A 455 8.49 6.27 20.89
N ASP A 456 8.39 6.04 19.57
CA ASP A 456 8.53 7.13 18.58
C ASP A 456 7.43 8.20 18.75
N PHE A 457 6.18 7.79 19.02
CA PHE A 457 5.08 8.70 19.32
C PHE A 457 5.33 9.52 20.59
N LEU A 458 5.78 8.86 21.66
CA LEU A 458 6.11 9.51 22.92
C LEU A 458 7.28 10.49 22.78
N ALA A 459 8.32 10.15 22.03
CA ALA A 459 9.42 11.08 21.76
C ALA A 459 8.94 12.31 20.99
N ARG A 460 8.16 12.11 19.91
CA ARG A 460 7.63 13.21 19.09
C ARG A 460 6.69 14.11 19.86
N ILE A 461 5.81 13.58 20.70
CA ILE A 461 4.97 14.45 21.53
C ILE A 461 5.78 15.18 22.61
N ASN A 462 6.88 14.60 23.12
CA ASN A 462 7.81 15.30 24.00
C ASN A 462 8.55 16.44 23.27
N TRP A 463 8.82 16.34 21.96
CA TRP A 463 9.37 17.46 21.16
C TRP A 463 8.45 18.69 21.16
N THR A 464 7.15 18.52 21.41
CA THR A 464 6.21 19.64 21.52
C THR A 464 6.35 20.40 22.85
N MET A 465 7.01 19.81 23.85
CA MET A 465 7.03 20.32 25.23
C MET A 465 8.21 21.24 25.51
N THR A 466 9.24 21.22 24.67
CA THR A 466 10.46 22.01 24.86
C THR A 466 11.05 22.40 23.51
N PRO A 467 11.64 23.60 23.36
CA PRO A 467 12.43 23.94 22.19
C PRO A 467 13.89 23.48 22.32
N ASN A 468 14.29 22.94 23.48
CA ASN A 468 15.66 22.51 23.70
C ASN A 468 15.86 21.09 23.17
N TYR A 469 16.60 20.98 22.07
CA TYR A 469 16.98 19.70 21.44
C TYR A 469 17.42 18.67 22.48
N LEU A 470 18.39 19.00 23.34
CA LEU A 470 18.99 18.08 24.32
C LEU A 470 18.05 17.61 25.45
N GLN A 471 16.81 18.11 25.52
CA GLN A 471 15.81 17.70 26.51
C GLN A 471 14.83 16.64 25.99
N ALA A 472 14.97 16.19 24.75
CA ALA A 472 14.21 15.09 24.20
C ALA A 472 15.13 14.17 23.38
N ASN A 473 14.74 12.89 23.28
CA ASN A 473 15.47 11.91 22.48
C ASN A 473 15.12 12.02 20.99
N HIS A 474 16.06 11.69 20.11
CA HIS A 474 15.94 11.65 18.66
C HIS A 474 16.46 10.32 18.12
N PRO A 475 15.90 9.82 17.02
CA PRO A 475 16.20 8.48 16.55
C PRO A 475 17.65 8.32 16.09
N PRO A 476 18.27 7.15 16.32
CA PRO A 476 19.59 6.86 15.78
C PRO A 476 19.52 6.79 14.25
N ARG A 477 20.67 6.95 13.60
CA ARG A 477 20.85 6.83 12.15
C ARG A 477 21.62 5.55 11.83
N PRO A 478 20.94 4.47 11.38
CA PRO A 478 21.61 3.24 10.99
C PRO A 478 22.31 3.40 9.63
N PHE A 479 23.44 2.73 9.46
CA PHE A 479 24.20 2.68 8.20
C PHE A 479 24.37 1.23 7.74
N ILE A 480 24.47 1.05 6.42
CA ILE A 480 25.02 -0.15 5.79
C ILE A 480 26.25 0.27 5.00
N GLY A 481 27.44 -0.15 5.43
CA GLY A 481 28.71 0.40 4.96
C GLY A 481 28.81 1.88 5.30
N LEU A 482 28.90 2.72 4.26
CA LEU A 482 28.87 4.18 4.37
C LEU A 482 27.53 4.79 3.95
N ASP A 483 26.56 3.97 3.56
CA ASP A 483 25.23 4.41 3.17
C ASP A 483 24.30 4.50 4.40
N GLY A 484 24.03 5.75 4.80
CA GLY A 484 23.08 6.12 5.85
C GLY A 484 21.82 6.78 5.29
N SER A 485 21.44 6.49 4.05
CA SER A 485 20.08 6.75 3.53
C SER A 485 19.05 5.89 4.27
N ARG A 486 17.76 6.11 3.98
CA ARG A 486 16.66 5.25 4.46
C ARG A 486 16.17 4.27 3.39
N ASP A 487 16.87 4.20 2.26
CA ASP A 487 16.49 3.37 1.12
C ASP A 487 16.82 1.89 1.35
N ILE A 488 16.31 1.03 0.47
CA ILE A 488 16.63 -0.39 0.48
C ILE A 488 17.99 -0.60 -0.20
N VAL A 489 18.86 -1.40 0.42
CA VAL A 489 20.14 -1.78 -0.19
C VAL A 489 19.96 -3.09 -0.96
N TYR A 490 20.26 -3.09 -2.25
CA TYR A 490 20.22 -4.29 -3.08
C TYR A 490 21.64 -4.82 -3.32
N MET A 491 21.83 -6.14 -3.25
CA MET A 491 23.11 -6.79 -3.55
C MET A 491 22.89 -8.11 -4.28
N ASP A 492 23.67 -8.34 -5.33
CA ASP A 492 23.73 -9.64 -6.00
C ASP A 492 24.79 -10.51 -5.32
N VAL A 493 24.43 -11.76 -5.00
CA VAL A 493 25.27 -12.67 -4.22
C VAL A 493 25.27 -14.07 -4.82
N GLN A 494 26.27 -14.88 -4.48
CA GLN A 494 26.41 -16.24 -4.99
C GLN A 494 25.92 -17.27 -3.98
N PRO A 495 25.25 -18.36 -4.40
CA PRO A 495 24.90 -19.47 -3.52
C PRO A 495 26.12 -20.02 -2.77
N GLY A 496 25.99 -20.26 -1.47
CA GLY A 496 27.07 -20.78 -0.63
C GLY A 496 28.16 -19.77 -0.26
N SER A 497 28.04 -18.51 -0.69
CA SER A 497 28.97 -17.44 -0.32
C SER A 497 28.68 -16.87 1.09
N GLN A 498 29.58 -16.00 1.56
CA GLN A 498 29.39 -15.21 2.77
C GLN A 498 29.42 -13.73 2.43
N VAL A 499 28.45 -12.98 2.97
CA VAL A 499 28.34 -11.53 2.78
C VAL A 499 28.58 -10.85 4.11
N GLN A 500 29.53 -9.92 4.15
CA GLN A 500 29.77 -9.11 5.34
C GLN A 500 29.01 -7.78 5.23
N LEU A 501 28.12 -7.54 6.18
CA LEU A 501 27.39 -6.28 6.31
C LEU A 501 27.96 -5.53 7.52
N SER A 502 28.27 -4.24 7.34
CA SER A 502 28.81 -3.38 8.40
C SER A 502 27.83 -2.27 8.72
N ALA A 503 27.53 -2.07 9.99
CA ALA A 503 26.78 -0.96 10.55
C ALA A 503 27.66 -0.05 11.41
N ALA A 504 28.99 -0.16 11.31
CA ALA A 504 29.94 0.56 12.15
C ALA A 504 29.87 2.09 12.01
N ALA A 505 29.35 2.61 10.89
CA ALA A 505 29.13 4.03 10.68
C ALA A 505 27.80 4.54 11.27
N SER A 506 27.00 3.67 11.90
CA SER A 506 25.75 4.07 12.56
C SER A 506 26.02 5.06 13.69
N THR A 507 25.14 6.03 13.86
CA THR A 507 25.31 7.13 14.81
C THR A 507 24.02 7.38 15.57
N ASP A 508 24.14 8.11 16.68
CA ASP A 508 23.02 8.66 17.42
C ASP A 508 23.22 10.17 17.54
N PRO A 509 22.22 11.00 17.18
CA PRO A 509 22.38 12.46 17.18
C PRO A 509 22.42 13.07 18.59
N ASP A 510 22.02 12.31 19.62
CA ASP A 510 22.08 12.72 21.03
C ASP A 510 23.29 12.12 21.77
N ASP A 511 24.21 11.49 21.01
CA ASP A 511 25.40 10.77 21.50
C ASP A 511 25.07 9.62 22.49
N PHE A 512 23.87 9.03 22.39
CA PHE A 512 23.53 7.83 23.14
C PHE A 512 24.24 6.58 22.61
N GLU A 513 24.45 5.60 23.49
CA GLU A 513 24.87 4.26 23.07
C GLU A 513 23.78 3.65 22.17
N ILE A 514 24.21 2.95 21.12
CA ILE A 514 23.32 2.26 20.18
C ILE A 514 23.55 0.75 20.18
N HIS A 515 22.46 0.01 20.08
CA HIS A 515 22.43 -1.45 20.03
C HIS A 515 21.96 -1.93 18.65
N PHE A 516 22.58 -3.00 18.15
CA PHE A 516 22.32 -3.57 16.83
C PHE A 516 21.53 -4.87 16.97
N ASN A 517 20.63 -5.12 16.03
CA ASN A 517 19.92 -6.39 15.87
C ASN A 517 19.72 -6.70 14.39
N TRP A 518 20.43 -7.70 13.87
CA TRP A 518 20.29 -8.20 12.51
C TRP A 518 19.34 -9.39 12.50
N GLU A 519 18.32 -9.35 11.64
CA GLU A 519 17.28 -10.36 11.56
C GLU A 519 17.04 -10.78 10.11
N TYR A 520 16.83 -12.07 9.89
CA TYR A 520 16.35 -12.60 8.62
C TYR A 520 14.83 -12.48 8.54
N TYR A 521 14.34 -11.73 7.55
CA TYR A 521 12.90 -11.52 7.31
C TYR A 521 12.37 -12.52 6.29
N GLY A 522 12.32 -13.80 6.67
CA GLY A 522 11.94 -14.89 5.75
C GLY A 522 10.54 -14.78 5.16
N TYR A 523 9.59 -14.15 5.87
CA TYR A 523 8.24 -13.93 5.32
C TYR A 523 8.22 -12.88 4.18
N ALA A 524 9.22 -11.99 4.14
CA ALA A 524 9.30 -10.94 3.15
C ALA A 524 10.08 -11.39 1.90
N GLY A 525 11.09 -12.25 2.05
CA GLY A 525 11.83 -12.83 0.93
C GLY A 525 11.08 -13.95 0.21
N THR A 526 11.73 -14.56 -0.77
CA THR A 526 11.21 -15.74 -1.48
C THR A 526 11.90 -17.04 -1.08
N TYR A 527 13.04 -16.96 -0.38
CA TYR A 527 13.76 -18.15 0.09
C TYR A 527 12.98 -18.84 1.22
N PRO A 528 12.60 -20.13 1.09
CA PRO A 528 11.77 -20.81 2.08
C PRO A 528 12.55 -21.37 3.29
N GLY A 529 13.89 -21.38 3.21
CA GLY A 529 14.76 -21.93 4.25
C GLY A 529 15.23 -20.89 5.27
N ASP A 530 16.04 -21.34 6.21
CA ASP A 530 16.68 -20.50 7.21
C ASP A 530 17.99 -19.88 6.68
N VAL A 531 18.30 -18.68 7.15
CA VAL A 531 19.56 -17.98 6.84
C VAL A 531 20.35 -17.78 8.13
N ILE A 532 21.59 -18.25 8.16
CA ILE A 532 22.46 -18.13 9.33
C ILE A 532 23.15 -16.77 9.33
N ILE A 533 22.91 -15.98 10.38
CA ILE A 533 23.55 -14.69 10.61
C ILE A 533 24.56 -14.84 11.76
N ASN A 534 25.84 -14.61 11.47
CA ASN A 534 26.87 -14.53 12.51
C ASN A 534 27.05 -13.08 12.95
N GLY A 535 26.92 -12.81 14.26
CA GLY A 535 27.08 -11.46 14.81
C GLY A 535 25.76 -10.67 14.90
N GLU A 536 24.62 -11.33 15.11
CA GLU A 536 23.28 -10.69 15.13
C GLU A 536 23.17 -9.43 15.99
N SER A 537 23.96 -9.29 17.06
CA SER A 537 23.96 -8.08 17.92
C SER A 537 25.19 -7.18 17.76
N ALA A 538 26.02 -7.42 16.76
CA ALA A 538 27.25 -6.68 16.51
C ALA A 538 27.05 -5.56 15.48
N ASN A 539 27.95 -4.57 15.50
CA ASN A 539 28.01 -3.53 14.48
C ASN A 539 28.53 -4.03 13.12
N SER A 540 28.87 -5.32 12.99
CA SER A 540 29.11 -5.99 11.71
C SER A 540 28.69 -7.45 11.82
N SER A 541 28.00 -7.93 10.79
CA SER A 541 27.44 -9.28 10.69
C SER A 541 27.89 -9.98 9.41
N THR A 542 28.01 -11.30 9.47
CA THR A 542 28.25 -12.15 8.29
C THR A 542 27.00 -12.97 8.01
N ILE A 543 26.42 -12.76 6.82
CA ILE A 543 25.28 -13.52 6.31
C ILE A 543 25.82 -14.70 5.51
N ASN A 544 25.44 -15.92 5.88
CA ASN A 544 25.80 -17.12 5.11
C ASN A 544 24.70 -17.40 4.09
N ILE A 545 25.01 -17.27 2.81
CA ILE A 545 24.06 -17.52 1.73
C ILE A 545 23.90 -19.02 1.55
N PRO A 546 22.69 -19.58 1.69
CA PRO A 546 22.48 -21.01 1.54
C PRO A 546 22.89 -21.50 0.13
N PRO A 547 23.55 -22.67 0.00
CA PRO A 547 23.95 -23.19 -1.31
C PRO A 547 22.78 -23.50 -2.26
N ASP A 548 21.58 -23.69 -1.72
CA ASP A 548 20.34 -23.96 -2.45
C ASP A 548 19.48 -22.71 -2.70
N ALA A 549 20.02 -21.51 -2.42
CA ALA A 549 19.27 -20.26 -2.54
C ALA A 549 19.29 -19.64 -3.96
N SER A 550 19.90 -20.25 -4.97
CA SER A 550 19.90 -19.70 -6.35
C SER A 550 18.47 -19.47 -6.86
N GLY A 551 18.22 -18.27 -7.40
CA GLY A 551 16.92 -17.81 -7.88
C GLY A 551 16.01 -17.24 -6.78
N TYR A 552 16.45 -17.18 -5.53
CA TYR A 552 15.68 -16.62 -4.43
C TYR A 552 16.19 -15.24 -3.99
N GLU A 553 15.31 -14.54 -3.28
CA GLU A 553 15.51 -13.25 -2.65
C GLU A 553 15.55 -13.44 -1.12
N ILE A 554 16.61 -12.95 -0.47
CA ILE A 554 16.80 -13.01 0.98
C ILE A 554 16.78 -11.60 1.55
N HIS A 555 15.87 -11.35 2.50
CA HIS A 555 15.75 -10.05 3.17
C HIS A 555 16.43 -10.09 4.54
N ILE A 556 17.40 -9.20 4.74
CA ILE A 556 18.07 -8.98 6.01
C ILE A 556 17.71 -7.58 6.51
N VAL A 557 17.25 -7.47 7.76
CA VAL A 557 16.93 -6.19 8.40
C VAL A 557 17.91 -5.96 9.55
N LEU A 558 18.58 -4.81 9.52
CA LEU A 558 19.25 -4.24 10.67
C LEU A 558 18.25 -3.33 11.40
N ALA A 559 18.05 -3.57 12.69
CA ALA A 559 17.45 -2.62 13.62
C ALA A 559 18.53 -2.01 14.51
N VAL A 560 18.55 -0.69 14.64
CA VAL A 560 19.43 0.05 15.56
C VAL A 560 18.57 0.78 16.57
N THR A 561 18.86 0.60 17.86
CA THR A 561 18.10 1.20 18.98
C THR A 561 19.03 1.97 19.89
N ASP A 562 18.69 3.20 20.23
CA ASP A 562 19.42 3.98 21.23
C ASP A 562 19.04 3.56 22.68
N ILE A 563 19.70 4.17 23.66
CA ILE A 563 19.36 4.04 25.09
C ILE A 563 18.70 5.30 25.67
N GLY A 564 18.17 6.17 24.80
CA GLY A 564 17.49 7.39 25.20
C GLY A 564 16.15 7.11 25.89
N SER A 565 15.43 8.17 26.25
CA SER A 565 14.14 8.04 26.97
C SER A 565 13.03 8.79 26.25
N PRO A 566 12.07 8.08 25.60
CA PRO A 566 12.04 6.62 25.41
C PRO A 566 13.11 6.15 24.40
N PRO A 567 13.49 4.85 24.41
CA PRO A 567 14.41 4.30 23.42
C PRO A 567 13.83 4.36 22.02
N LEU A 568 14.57 4.89 21.04
CA LEU A 568 14.12 4.99 19.65
C LEU A 568 14.84 4.01 18.74
N ARG A 569 14.10 3.51 17.75
CA ARG A 569 14.57 2.51 16.80
C ARG A 569 14.41 2.97 15.36
N ARG A 570 15.44 2.72 14.55
CA ARG A 570 15.43 2.85 13.08
C ARG A 570 16.00 1.60 12.44
N TYR A 571 15.73 1.44 11.15
CA TYR A 571 16.01 0.21 10.43
C TYR A 571 16.80 0.49 9.16
N ARG A 572 17.46 -0.56 8.65
CA ARG A 572 17.96 -0.65 7.28
C ARG A 572 17.66 -2.04 6.75
N ARG A 573 17.11 -2.13 5.56
CA ARG A 573 16.89 -3.41 4.87
C ARG A 573 17.91 -3.61 3.76
N VAL A 574 18.43 -4.84 3.70
CA VAL A 574 19.29 -5.33 2.63
C VAL A 574 18.58 -6.49 1.94
N ILE A 575 18.40 -6.40 0.64
CA ILE A 575 17.84 -7.45 -0.22
C ILE A 575 18.98 -8.09 -0.99
N LEU A 576 19.15 -9.39 -0.79
CA LEU A 576 20.18 -10.20 -1.43
C LEU A 576 19.51 -11.02 -2.52
N THR A 577 19.81 -10.72 -3.78
CA THR A 577 19.39 -11.50 -4.94
C THR A 577 20.45 -12.58 -5.17
N VAL A 578 20.04 -13.85 -5.07
CA VAL A 578 20.99 -14.96 -5.17
C VAL A 578 20.99 -15.49 -6.61
N ALA A 579 22.07 -15.21 -7.34
CA ALA A 579 22.25 -15.62 -8.74
C ALA A 579 23.03 -16.93 -8.86
#